data_AF-A0A645HVS6-F1
#
_entry.id   AF-A0A645HVS6-F1
#
_cell.length_a   1.000
_cell.length_b   1.000
_cell.length_c   1.000
_cell.angle_alpha   90.00
_cell.angle_beta   90.00
_cell.angle_gamma   90.00
#
_symmetry.space_group_name_H-M   'P 1'
#
loop_
_entity.id
_entity.type
_entity.pdbx_description
1 polymer ?
#
loop_
_entity_poly.entity_id
_entity_poly.type
_entity_poly.pdbx_seq_one_letter_code
_entity_poly.pdbx_strand_id
1 'polypeptide(L)'
;MTVEIFGEPPADGMEIDLDNQIIQEISAPDPEIIYTDKLPAGTKSTKVRSRKGYEVTVYRRYWKDGELVRSEFISTDHFRAMRGVMLIGTDDIIK
;
A
#
# COMPACT_ATOMS: atom_id res chain seq x y z
N MET A 1 22.74 -6.13 15.48
CA MET A 1 22.08 -6.24 16.80
C MET A 1 20.58 -6.24 16.51
N THR A 2 19.89 -7.33 16.84
CA THR A 2 18.46 -7.48 16.58
C THR A 2 17.76 -7.52 17.93
N VAL A 3 16.67 -6.77 18.07
CA VAL A 3 15.83 -6.78 19.27
C VAL A 3 14.50 -7.40 18.87
N GLU A 4 14.12 -8.46 19.56
CA GLU A 4 12.82 -9.11 19.41
C GLU A 4 11.98 -8.76 20.63
N ILE A 5 10.85 -8.09 20.42
CA ILE A 5 9.92 -7.71 21.48
C ILE A 5 8.72 -8.64 21.36
N PHE A 6 8.56 -9.52 22.33
CA PHE A 6 7.42 -10.42 22.43
C PHE A 6 6.44 -9.87 23.47
N GLY A 7 5.15 -9.82 23.11
CA GLY A 7 4.08 -9.57 24.06
C GLY A 7 3.81 -10.78 24.96
N GLU A 8 2.86 -10.63 25.88
CA GLU A 8 2.36 -11.77 26.66
C GLU A 8 1.77 -12.83 25.71
N PRO A 9 2.23 -14.09 25.78
CA PRO A 9 1.67 -15.15 24.95
C PRO A 9 0.20 -15.37 25.33
N PRO A 10 -0.69 -15.63 24.36
CA PRO A 10 -2.09 -15.88 24.67
C PRO A 10 -2.23 -17.07 25.63
N ALA A 11 -3.19 -17.00 26.54
CA ALA A 11 -3.45 -18.06 27.49
C ALA A 11 -3.88 -19.37 26.78
N ASP A 12 -3.60 -20.51 27.41
CA ASP A 12 -4.20 -21.81 27.09
C ASP A 12 -4.04 -22.29 25.63
N GLY A 13 -2.84 -22.12 25.06
CA GLY A 13 -2.54 -22.63 23.72
C GLY A 13 -3.29 -21.92 22.59
N MET A 14 -3.84 -20.73 22.86
CA MET A 14 -4.42 -19.89 21.82
C MET A 14 -3.33 -19.29 20.93
N GLU A 15 -3.63 -19.22 19.64
CA GLU A 15 -2.85 -18.48 18.66
C GLU A 15 -3.66 -17.30 18.16
N ILE A 16 -2.98 -16.17 17.93
CA ILE A 16 -3.59 -14.96 17.39
C ILE A 16 -2.91 -14.63 16.07
N ASP A 17 -3.70 -14.38 15.03
CA ASP A 17 -3.22 -13.78 13.80
C ASP A 17 -4.04 -12.53 13.41
N LEU A 18 -3.50 -11.80 12.44
CA LEU A 18 -4.18 -10.70 11.78
C LEU A 18 -4.56 -11.12 10.37
N ASP A 19 -5.84 -10.98 10.04
CA ASP A 19 -6.38 -11.20 8.71
C ASP A 19 -6.68 -9.85 8.05
N ASN A 20 -5.89 -9.52 7.02
CA ASN A 20 -6.04 -8.28 6.27
C ASN A 20 -6.76 -8.58 4.95
N GLN A 21 -7.98 -8.06 4.81
CA GLN A 21 -8.82 -8.30 3.64
C GLN A 21 -8.93 -7.02 2.81
N ILE A 22 -8.40 -7.04 1.58
CA ILE A 22 -8.60 -5.95 0.62
C ILE A 22 -10.05 -6.05 0.12
N ILE A 23 -10.89 -5.10 0.56
CA ILE A 23 -12.30 -5.04 0.15
C ILE A 23 -12.46 -4.26 -1.16
N GLN A 24 -11.53 -3.35 -1.46
CA GLN A 24 -11.55 -2.57 -2.70
C GLN A 24 -10.14 -2.18 -3.13
N GLU A 25 -9.87 -2.26 -4.44
CA GLU A 25 -8.73 -1.58 -5.06
C GLU A 25 -9.19 -0.28 -5.73
N ILE A 26 -8.46 0.81 -5.49
CA ILE A 26 -8.73 2.13 -6.05
C ILE A 26 -7.66 2.41 -7.12
N SER A 27 -8.08 2.46 -8.38
CA SER A 27 -7.17 2.76 -9.49
C SER A 27 -6.51 4.13 -9.31
N ALA A 28 -5.21 4.19 -9.61
CA ALA A 28 -4.52 5.47 -9.61
C ALA A 28 -4.95 6.31 -10.83
N PRO A 29 -5.08 7.63 -10.69
CA PRO A 29 -5.25 8.51 -11.83
C PRO A 29 -4.05 8.42 -12.79
N ASP A 30 -4.28 8.86 -14.02
CA ASP A 30 -3.20 9.04 -14.98
C ASP A 30 -2.11 9.96 -14.42
N PRO A 31 -0.84 9.66 -14.67
CA PRO A 31 0.26 10.46 -14.16
C PRO A 31 0.21 11.87 -14.74
N GLU A 32 0.57 12.84 -13.92
CA GLU A 32 0.76 14.22 -14.38
C GLU A 32 1.96 14.26 -15.34
N ILE A 33 1.77 14.87 -16.51
CA ILE A 33 2.82 15.01 -17.52
C ILE A 33 3.50 16.36 -17.35
N ILE A 34 4.82 16.35 -17.19
CA ILE A 34 5.65 17.55 -17.12
C ILE A 34 6.67 17.47 -18.27
N TYR A 35 6.66 18.48 -19.12
CA TYR A 35 7.67 18.61 -20.18
C TYR A 35 8.97 19.17 -19.60
N THR A 36 10.12 18.73 -20.12
CA THR A 36 11.44 19.20 -19.66
C THR A 36 12.48 19.15 -20.78
N ASP A 37 13.37 20.14 -20.80
CA ASP A 37 14.56 20.21 -21.64
C ASP A 37 15.74 19.38 -21.10
N LYS A 38 15.60 18.81 -19.89
CA LYS A 38 16.63 17.99 -19.23
C LYS A 38 16.71 16.56 -19.78
N LEU A 39 15.78 16.18 -20.65
CA LEU A 39 15.70 14.87 -21.30
C LEU A 39 15.65 15.07 -22.82
N PRO A 40 16.27 14.18 -23.63
CA PRO A 40 16.18 14.26 -25.07
C PRO A 40 14.72 14.26 -25.54
N ALA A 41 14.40 15.06 -26.57
CA ALA A 41 13.04 15.20 -27.06
C ALA A 41 12.37 13.84 -27.34
N GLY A 42 11.12 13.70 -26.88
CA GLY A 42 10.34 12.47 -26.98
C GLY A 42 10.66 11.40 -25.95
N THR A 43 11.72 11.55 -25.15
CA THR A 43 12.06 10.60 -24.08
C THR A 43 11.06 10.70 -22.93
N LYS A 44 10.46 9.58 -22.55
CA LYS A 44 9.57 9.49 -21.38
C LYS A 44 10.32 8.91 -20.19
N SER A 45 10.18 9.52 -19.02
CA SER A 45 10.77 9.03 -17.77
C SER A 45 9.78 9.14 -16.60
N THR A 46 9.72 8.12 -15.74
CA THR A 46 8.86 8.15 -14.55
C THR A 46 9.61 8.86 -13.42
N LYS A 47 9.12 10.04 -13.00
CA LYS A 47 9.65 10.76 -11.83
C LYS A 47 9.01 10.26 -10.54
N VAL A 48 7.70 10.05 -10.55
CA VAL A 48 6.95 9.47 -9.43
C VAL A 48 6.02 8.40 -9.99
N ARG A 49 6.08 7.19 -9.42
CA ARG A 49 5.22 6.09 -9.86
C ARG A 49 3.82 6.24 -9.27
N SER A 50 2.78 6.14 -10.11
CA SER A 50 1.40 6.03 -9.64
C SER A 50 1.24 4.77 -8.78
N ARG A 51 0.52 4.87 -7.66
CA ARG A 51 0.20 3.73 -6.79
C ARG A 51 -1.30 3.62 -6.60
N LYS A 52 -1.82 2.40 -6.70
CA LYS A 52 -3.22 2.12 -6.36
C LYS A 52 -3.47 2.46 -4.89
N GLY A 53 -4.70 2.87 -4.61
CA GLY A 53 -5.24 2.93 -3.27
C GLY A 53 -5.95 1.62 -2.92
N TYR A 54 -6.30 1.48 -1.65
CA TYR A 54 -6.96 0.29 -1.12
C TYR A 54 -7.93 0.68 -0.02
N GLU A 55 -9.05 -0.02 0.05
CA GLU A 55 -9.81 -0.14 1.28
C GLU A 55 -9.56 -1.53 1.84
N VAL A 56 -9.14 -1.58 3.10
CA VAL A 56 -8.74 -2.82 3.77
C VAL A 56 -9.55 -2.95 5.05
N THR A 57 -10.06 -4.13 5.31
CA THR A 57 -10.63 -4.47 6.61
C THR A 57 -9.69 -5.43 7.34
N VAL A 58 -9.44 -5.15 8.61
CA VAL A 58 -8.54 -5.95 9.45
C VAL A 58 -9.34 -6.67 10.52
N TYR A 59 -9.13 -7.97 10.62
CA TYR A 59 -9.67 -8.80 11.68
C TYR A 59 -8.54 -9.38 12.53
N ARG A 60 -8.78 -9.50 13.83
CA ARG A 60 -8.00 -10.36 14.71
C ARG A 60 -8.68 -11.70 14.80
N ARG A 61 -7.96 -12.78 14.48
CA ARG A 61 -8.49 -14.13 14.60
C ARG A 61 -7.81 -14.85 15.75
N TYR A 62 -8.61 -15.62 16.47
CA TYR A 62 -8.19 -16.42 17.60
C TYR A 62 -8.38 -17.89 17.22
N TRP A 63 -7.31 -18.65 17.33
CA TRP A 63 -7.27 -20.06 17.01
C TRP A 63 -6.98 -20.86 18.28
N LYS A 64 -7.58 -22.03 18.38
CA LYS A 64 -7.28 -23.01 19.43
C LYS A 64 -7.19 -24.38 18.79
N ASP A 65 -6.07 -25.07 18.98
CA ASP A 65 -5.81 -26.40 18.43
C ASP A 65 -6.04 -26.47 16.89
N GLY A 66 -5.75 -25.36 16.18
CA GLY A 66 -5.93 -25.23 14.72
C GLY A 66 -7.35 -24.85 14.26
N GLU A 67 -8.32 -24.70 15.18
CA GLU A 67 -9.68 -24.28 14.87
C GLU A 67 -9.91 -22.79 15.16
N LEU A 68 -10.59 -22.09 14.25
CA LEU A 68 -10.96 -20.69 14.44
C LEU A 68 -12.09 -20.58 15.46
N VAL A 69 -11.78 -20.05 16.65
CA VAL A 69 -12.76 -19.93 17.75
C VAL A 69 -13.40 -18.56 17.83
N ARG A 70 -12.73 -17.51 17.33
CA ARG A 70 -13.25 -16.14 17.32
C ARG A 70 -12.59 -15.31 16.21
N SER A 71 -13.38 -14.44 15.59
CA SER A 71 -12.89 -13.36 14.75
C SER A 71 -13.45 -12.04 15.27
N GLU A 72 -12.60 -11.03 15.37
CA GLU A 72 -12.95 -9.70 15.85
C GLU A 72 -12.53 -8.65 14.82
N PHE A 73 -13.48 -7.83 14.39
CA PHE A 73 -13.20 -6.67 13.56
C PHE A 73 -12.36 -5.66 14.35
N ILE A 74 -11.27 -5.19 13.73
CA ILE A 74 -10.39 -4.17 14.31
C ILE A 74 -10.68 -2.80 13.68
N SER A 75 -10.55 -2.72 12.36
CA SER A 75 -10.60 -1.46 11.62
C SER A 75 -10.96 -1.66 10.16
N THR A 76 -11.45 -0.59 9.57
CA THR A 76 -11.44 -0.38 8.13
C THR A 76 -10.48 0.78 7.85
N ASP A 77 -9.47 0.51 7.04
CA ASP A 77 -8.41 1.45 6.70
C ASP A 77 -8.51 1.85 5.22
N HIS A 78 -8.50 3.16 4.97
CA HIS A 78 -8.54 3.73 3.63
C HIS A 78 -7.18 4.30 3.24
N PHE A 79 -6.54 3.67 2.26
CA PHE A 79 -5.30 4.11 1.64
C PHE A 79 -5.59 4.77 0.31
N ARG A 80 -5.39 6.09 0.22
CA ARG A 80 -5.64 6.83 -1.01
C ARG A 80 -4.73 6.37 -2.16
N ALA A 81 -5.27 6.37 -3.38
CA ALA A 81 -4.46 6.22 -4.58
C ALA A 81 -3.53 7.43 -4.76
N MET A 82 -2.32 7.20 -5.27
CA MET A 82 -1.33 8.24 -5.52
C MET A 82 -1.15 8.44 -7.02
N ARG A 83 -1.37 9.68 -7.47
CA ARG A 83 -1.06 10.10 -8.83
C ARG A 83 0.45 10.20 -9.01
N GLY A 84 0.97 9.57 -10.06
CA GLY A 84 2.38 9.67 -10.45
C GLY A 84 2.69 10.93 -11.24
N VAL A 85 3.96 11.06 -11.63
CA VAL A 85 4.48 12.12 -12.47
C VAL A 85 5.37 11.51 -13.54
N MET A 86 5.09 11.83 -14.81
CA MET A 86 5.86 11.44 -15.98
C MET A 86 6.53 12.68 -16.57
N LEU A 87 7.83 12.59 -16.81
CA LEU A 87 8.60 13.59 -17.54
C LEU A 87 8.61 13.22 -19.02
N ILE A 88 8.43 14.21 -19.89
CA ILE A 88 8.60 14.08 -21.33
C ILE A 88 9.66 15.08 -21.79
N GLY A 89 10.71 14.60 -22.44
CA GLY A 89 11.73 15.44 -23.05
C GLY A 89 11.13 16.31 -24.17
N THR A 90 11.46 17.60 -24.17
CA THR A 90 11.14 18.55 -25.24
C THR A 90 12.37 19.39 -25.58
N ASP A 91 12.47 19.86 -26.82
CA ASP A 91 13.52 20.80 -27.24
C ASP A 91 13.20 22.26 -26.85
N ASP A 92 11.97 22.52 -26.39
CA ASP A 92 11.56 23.84 -25.92
C ASP A 92 12.23 24.19 -24.59
N ILE A 93 12.90 25.35 -24.52
CA ILE A 93 13.46 25.87 -23.27
C ILE A 93 12.31 26.38 -22.39
N ILE A 94 11.98 25.62 -21.34
CA ILE A 94 10.96 26.00 -20.36
C ILE A 94 11.62 26.89 -19.29
N LYS A 95 11.34 28.19 -19.33
CA LYS A 95 11.81 29.19 -18.35
C LYS A 95 11.06 29.14 -17.03
#